data_AF-Q0ACX9-F1
#
_entry.id   AF-Q0ACX9-F1
#
_cell.length_a   1.000
_cell.length_b   1.000
_cell.length_c   1.000
_cell.angle_alpha   90.00
_cell.angle_beta   90.00
_cell.angle_gamma   90.00
#
_symmetry.space_group_name_H-M   'P 1'
#
loop_
_entity.id
_entity.type
_entity.pdbx_description
1 polymer ?
#
loop_
_entity_poly.entity_id
_entity_poly.type
_entity_poly.pdbx_seq_one_letter_code
_entity_poly.pdbx_strand_id
1 'polypeptide(L)'
;MRQKRASTKTAVVSFRIGNEAYNRLIESSDRAGVSTREWLEEAILNNRTRIVERSKPNADLRSLVTQVNRMGNNLNQVAHTLNSAQLAGKLARDECLQAIERLDHIRALLNETITYARQG
;
A
#
# COMPACT_ATOMS: atom_id res chain seq x y z
N MET A 1 -29.09 -22.78 41.18
CA MET A 1 -28.05 -22.10 40.37
C MET A 1 -26.82 -22.99 40.30
N ARG A 2 -26.36 -23.39 39.12
CA ARG A 2 -25.18 -24.27 38.94
C ARG A 2 -23.93 -23.43 38.73
N GLN A 3 -23.02 -23.43 39.71
CA GLN A 3 -21.69 -22.84 39.60
C GLN A 3 -20.83 -23.65 38.62
N LYS A 4 -20.33 -23.00 37.57
CA LYS A 4 -19.43 -23.58 36.57
C LYS A 4 -17.99 -23.38 37.06
N ARG A 5 -17.29 -24.47 37.38
CA ARG A 5 -15.86 -24.44 37.78
C ARG A 5 -15.01 -23.90 36.62
N ALA A 6 -14.24 -22.85 36.86
CA ALA A 6 -13.26 -22.34 35.90
C ALA A 6 -12.05 -23.29 35.83
N SER A 7 -11.90 -24.00 34.71
CA SER A 7 -10.69 -24.73 34.36
C SER A 7 -9.67 -23.74 33.79
N THR A 8 -8.49 -23.64 34.41
CA THR A 8 -7.40 -22.71 34.06
C THR A 8 -6.53 -23.13 32.87
N LYS A 9 -6.90 -24.19 32.13
CA LYS A 9 -6.05 -24.74 31.04
C LYS A 9 -6.49 -24.40 29.61
N THR A 10 -7.67 -23.80 29.41
CA THR A 10 -8.23 -23.57 28.07
C THR A 10 -8.92 -22.22 27.97
N ALA A 11 -8.72 -21.50 26.87
CA ALA A 11 -9.44 -20.27 26.53
C ALA A 11 -10.43 -20.52 25.38
N VAL A 12 -11.55 -19.79 25.37
CA VAL A 12 -12.52 -19.82 24.27
C VAL A 12 -12.21 -18.68 23.30
N VAL A 13 -12.04 -19.01 22.02
CA VAL A 13 -11.85 -18.05 20.94
C VAL A 13 -13.04 -18.12 20.01
N SER A 14 -13.74 -16.99 19.80
CA SER A 14 -14.86 -16.89 18.86
C SER A 14 -14.76 -15.62 18.03
N PHE A 15 -14.91 -15.78 16.72
CA PHE A 15 -14.94 -14.68 15.75
C PHE A 15 -15.70 -15.12 14.51
N ARG A 16 -16.20 -14.15 13.75
CA ARG A 16 -16.82 -14.42 12.46
C ARG A 16 -15.75 -14.52 11.39
N ILE A 17 -15.92 -15.48 10.48
CA ILE A 17 -15.12 -15.62 9.27
C ILE A 17 -16.03 -15.69 8.06
N GLY A 18 -15.50 -15.38 6.87
CA GLY A 18 -16.23 -15.54 5.63
C GLY A 18 -16.54 -17.01 5.34
N ASN A 19 -17.63 -17.26 4.62
CA ASN A 19 -18.09 -18.63 4.32
C ASN A 19 -17.04 -19.46 3.56
N GLU A 20 -16.27 -18.83 2.67
CA GLU A 20 -15.18 -19.53 1.96
C GLU A 20 -14.07 -20.00 2.92
N ALA A 21 -13.66 -19.14 3.85
CA ALA A 21 -12.67 -19.48 4.86
C ALA A 21 -13.19 -20.59 5.79
N TYR A 22 -14.48 -20.55 6.13
CA TYR A 22 -15.14 -21.60 6.90
C TYR A 22 -15.11 -22.95 6.17
N ASN A 23 -15.49 -22.99 4.89
CA ASN A 23 -15.48 -24.22 4.10
C ASN A 23 -14.07 -24.83 4.00
N ARG A 24 -13.06 -24.00 3.70
CA ARG A 24 -11.65 -24.45 3.65
C ARG A 24 -11.16 -25.00 4.99
N LEU A 25 -11.60 -24.42 6.09
CA LEU A 25 -11.27 -24.88 7.43
C LEU A 25 -11.83 -26.29 7.67
N ILE A 26 -13.12 -26.52 7.37
CA ILE A 26 -13.76 -27.84 7.50
C ILE A 26 -13.09 -28.87 6.59
N GLU A 27 -12.90 -28.56 5.30
CA GLU A 27 -12.24 -29.46 4.34
C GLU A 27 -10.82 -29.83 4.77
N SER A 28 -10.11 -28.92 5.43
CA SER A 28 -8.74 -29.17 5.88
C SER A 28 -8.70 -30.01 7.16
N SER A 29 -9.65 -29.84 8.08
CA SER A 29 -9.77 -30.73 9.24
C SER A 29 -10.21 -32.14 8.83
N ASP A 30 -11.16 -32.24 7.90
CA ASP A 30 -11.67 -33.53 7.41
C ASP A 30 -10.59 -34.34 6.70
N ARG A 31 -9.81 -33.70 5.81
CA ARG A 31 -8.67 -34.35 5.14
C ARG A 31 -7.58 -34.80 6.11
N ALA A 32 -7.39 -34.07 7.21
CA ALA A 32 -6.42 -34.42 8.25
C ALA A 32 -6.97 -35.48 9.23
N GLY A 33 -8.26 -35.80 9.18
CA GLY A 33 -8.89 -36.78 10.06
C GLY A 33 -8.95 -36.34 11.53
N VAL A 34 -8.87 -35.04 11.81
CA VAL A 34 -8.87 -34.46 13.16
C VAL A 34 -10.00 -33.47 13.33
N SER A 35 -10.35 -33.12 14.56
CA SER A 35 -11.36 -32.09 14.79
C SER A 35 -10.87 -30.71 14.33
N THR A 36 -11.80 -29.82 13.96
CA THR A 36 -11.48 -28.44 13.59
C THR A 36 -10.68 -27.69 14.66
N ARG A 37 -10.96 -28.01 15.95
CA ARG A 37 -10.23 -27.46 17.10
C ARG A 37 -8.76 -27.89 17.07
N GLU A 38 -8.51 -29.20 16.95
CA GLU A 38 -7.15 -29.76 16.93
C GLU A 38 -6.38 -29.27 15.70
N TRP A 39 -7.04 -29.21 14.54
CA TRP A 39 -6.45 -28.68 13.33
C TRP A 39 -6.00 -27.23 13.48
N LEU A 40 -6.84 -26.37 14.08
CA LEU A 40 -6.50 -24.97 14.35
C LEU A 40 -5.40 -24.84 15.40
N GLU A 41 -5.48 -25.59 16.50
CA GLU A 41 -4.44 -25.60 17.54
C GLU A 41 -3.09 -26.02 16.93
N GLU A 42 -3.05 -27.08 16.10
CA GLU A 42 -1.84 -27.53 15.43
C GLU A 42 -1.31 -26.49 14.42
N ALA A 43 -2.18 -25.88 13.62
CA ALA A 43 -1.81 -24.86 12.65
C ALA A 43 -1.21 -23.61 13.32
N ILE A 44 -1.77 -23.20 14.47
CA ILE A 44 -1.29 -22.07 15.27
C ILE A 44 0.03 -22.41 15.98
N LEU A 45 0.10 -23.55 16.68
CA LEU A 45 1.28 -23.92 17.47
C LEU A 45 2.50 -24.25 16.62
N ASN A 46 2.30 -24.87 15.45
CA ASN A 46 3.39 -25.21 14.53
C ASN A 46 3.69 -24.10 13.52
N ASN A 47 3.12 -22.91 13.71
CA ASN A 47 3.32 -21.74 12.84
C ASN A 47 3.18 -22.05 11.34
N ARG A 48 2.23 -22.94 10.98
CA ARG A 48 1.96 -23.32 9.59
C ARG A 48 1.18 -22.22 8.84
N THR A 49 0.83 -21.14 9.52
CA THR A 49 0.12 -19.98 8.97
C THR A 49 1.10 -18.97 8.37
N ARG A 50 1.06 -18.81 7.05
CA ARG A 50 1.79 -17.73 6.38
C ARG A 50 0.99 -16.44 6.47
N ILE A 51 1.21 -15.66 7.54
CA ILE A 51 0.76 -14.27 7.58
C ILE A 51 1.79 -13.45 6.81
N VAL A 52 1.45 -13.06 5.58
CA VAL A 52 2.26 -12.08 4.86
C VAL A 52 2.07 -10.75 5.57
N GLU A 53 3.10 -10.32 6.31
CA GLU A 53 3.15 -8.97 6.85
C GLU A 53 2.96 -8.02 5.68
N ARG A 54 1.83 -7.32 5.64
CA ARG A 54 1.67 -6.20 4.72
C ARG A 54 2.60 -5.13 5.25
N SER A 55 3.83 -5.05 4.72
CA SER A 55 4.77 -3.99 5.06
C SER A 55 3.98 -2.68 5.14
N LYS A 56 4.02 -2.03 6.30
CA LYS A 56 3.38 -0.72 6.46
C LYS A 56 3.98 0.15 5.36
N PRO A 57 3.16 0.73 4.45
CA PRO A 57 3.69 1.63 3.45
C PRO A 57 4.46 2.72 4.18
N ASN A 58 5.75 2.86 3.88
CA ASN A 58 6.63 3.81 4.56
C ASN A 58 5.96 5.19 4.54
N ALA A 59 5.60 5.71 5.71
CA ALA A 59 4.83 6.95 5.82
C ALA A 59 5.58 8.11 5.15
N ASP A 60 6.91 8.06 5.21
CA ASP A 60 7.80 9.02 4.56
C ASP A 60 7.69 8.94 3.04
N LEU A 61 7.59 7.74 2.48
CA LEU A 61 7.42 7.53 1.04
C LEU A 61 6.09 8.13 0.53
N ARG A 62 5.02 7.97 1.31
CA ARG A 62 3.70 8.50 0.94
C ARG A 62 3.68 10.04 1.00
N SER A 63 4.36 10.63 1.99
CA SER A 63 4.59 12.07 2.09
C SER A 63 5.41 12.58 0.90
N LEU A 64 6.48 11.87 0.55
CA LEU A 64 7.39 12.24 -0.55
C LEU A 64 6.66 12.22 -1.90
N VAL A 65 5.90 11.16 -2.20
CA VAL A 65 5.06 11.10 -3.42
C VAL A 65 4.08 12.27 -3.49
N THR A 66 3.48 12.66 -2.37
CA THR A 66 2.55 13.79 -2.33
C THR A 66 3.25 15.12 -2.63
N GLN A 67 4.44 15.34 -2.07
CA GLN A 67 5.24 16.54 -2.33
C GLN A 67 5.69 16.62 -3.78
N VAL A 68 6.16 15.50 -4.35
CA VAL A 68 6.58 15.44 -5.75
C VAL A 68 5.40 15.71 -6.69
N ASN A 69 4.21 15.18 -6.41
CA ASN A 69 3.02 15.49 -7.20
C ASN A 69 2.67 16.99 -7.17
N ARG A 70 2.80 17.65 -6.01
CA ARG A 70 2.62 19.12 -5.92
C ARG A 70 3.66 19.87 -6.75
N MET A 71 4.91 19.42 -6.72
CA MET A 71 5.97 20.01 -7.54
C MET A 71 5.66 19.87 -9.03
N GLY A 72 5.22 18.69 -9.49
CA GLY A 72 4.81 18.47 -10.89
C GLY A 72 3.68 19.40 -11.34
N ASN A 73 2.67 19.62 -10.49
CA ASN A 73 1.59 20.57 -10.76
C ASN A 73 2.10 22.01 -10.88
N ASN A 74 3.01 22.43 -9.98
CA ASN A 74 3.60 23.76 -10.04
C ASN A 74 4.42 23.95 -11.33
N LEU A 75 5.18 22.93 -11.75
CA LEU A 75 5.93 22.98 -13.02
C LEU A 75 4.99 23.16 -14.22
N ASN A 76 3.87 22.43 -14.26
CA ASN A 76 2.87 22.59 -15.32
C ASN A 76 2.27 23.99 -15.35
N GLN A 77 2.00 24.59 -14.18
CA GLN A 77 1.51 25.97 -14.10
C GLN A 77 2.53 26.96 -14.65
N VAL A 78 3.81 26.82 -14.28
CA VAL A 78 4.88 27.67 -14.82
C VAL A 78 4.98 27.53 -16.33
N ALA A 79 4.90 26.31 -16.88
CA ALA A 79 4.91 26.08 -18.33
C ALA A 79 3.72 26.78 -19.02
N HIS A 80 2.52 26.71 -18.44
CA HIS A 80 1.35 27.42 -18.97
C HIS A 80 1.52 28.94 -18.94
N THR A 81 2.07 29.50 -17.87
CA THR A 81 2.36 30.94 -17.76
C THR A 81 3.36 31.39 -18.81
N LEU A 82 4.43 30.63 -19.03
CA LEU A 82 5.45 30.92 -20.04
C LEU A 82 4.86 30.90 -21.45
N ASN A 83 4.10 29.86 -21.79
CA ASN A 83 3.39 29.76 -23.06
C ASN A 83 2.46 30.97 -23.31
N SER A 84 1.74 31.39 -22.27
CA SER A 84 0.83 32.54 -22.34
C SER A 84 1.58 33.86 -22.53
N ALA A 85 2.73 34.02 -21.88
CA ALA A 85 3.59 35.19 -22.03
C ALA A 85 4.25 35.27 -23.42
N GLN A 86 4.65 34.12 -23.99
CA GLN A 86 5.13 34.03 -25.37
C GLN A 86 4.03 34.44 -26.37
N LEU A 87 2.82 33.91 -26.22
CA LEU A 87 1.67 34.27 -27.08
C LEU A 87 1.32 35.77 -26.98
N ALA A 88 1.52 36.39 -25.82
CA ALA A 88 1.36 37.82 -25.60
C ALA A 88 2.54 38.67 -26.11
N GLY A 89 3.57 38.06 -26.73
CA GLY A 89 4.77 38.74 -27.23
C GLY A 89 5.70 39.27 -26.14
N LYS A 90 5.52 38.84 -24.87
CA LYS A 90 6.28 39.31 -23.70
C LYS A 90 7.57 38.52 -23.44
N LEU A 91 7.77 37.43 -24.17
CA LEU A 91 8.92 36.53 -24.06
C LEU A 91 9.33 36.10 -25.47
N ALA A 92 10.63 36.07 -25.74
CA ALA A 92 11.11 35.53 -27.01
C ALA A 92 10.82 34.02 -27.06
N ARG A 93 10.55 33.51 -28.26
CA ARG A 93 10.20 32.09 -28.48
C ARG A 93 11.26 31.15 -27.91
N ASP A 94 12.53 31.48 -28.11
CA ASP A 94 13.65 30.64 -27.68
C ASP A 94 13.81 30.60 -26.16
N GLU A 95 13.51 31.71 -25.47
CA GLU A 95 13.49 31.79 -24.01
C GLU A 95 12.37 30.93 -23.42
N CYS A 96 11.19 30.93 -24.05
CA CYS A 96 10.07 30.10 -23.64
C CYS A 96 10.36 28.61 -23.87
N LEU A 97 10.93 28.24 -25.01
CA LEU A 97 11.31 26.86 -25.30
C LEU A 97 12.37 26.32 -24.33
N GLN A 98 13.42 27.09 -24.03
CA GLN A 98 14.44 26.70 -23.06
C GLN A 98 13.86 26.52 -21.65
N ALA A 99 12.90 27.37 -21.27
CA ALA A 99 12.26 27.26 -19.97
C ALA A 99 11.37 26.01 -19.88
N ILE A 100 10.61 25.68 -20.94
CA ILE A 100 9.80 24.46 -21.01
C ILE A 100 10.69 23.20 -20.95
N GLU A 101 11.79 23.18 -21.69
CA GLU A 101 12.73 22.05 -21.71
C GLU A 101 13.32 21.77 -20.32
N ARG A 102 13.70 22.83 -19.58
CA ARG A 102 14.18 22.71 -18.20
C ARG A 102 13.10 22.18 -17.25
N LEU A 103 11.84 22.62 -17.41
CA LEU A 103 10.73 22.12 -16.60
C LEU A 103 10.44 20.64 -16.87
N ASP A 104 10.49 20.22 -18.14
CA ASP A 104 10.29 18.83 -18.53
C ASP A 104 11.42 17.92 -17.99
N HIS A 105 12.66 18.41 -17.97
CA HIS A 105 13.79 17.69 -17.38
C HIS A 105 13.63 17.48 -15.86
N ILE A 106 13.21 18.52 -15.11
CA ILE A 106 12.93 18.41 -13.67
C ILE A 106 11.79 17.40 -13.42
N ARG A 107 10.73 17.43 -14.24
CA ARG A 107 9.62 16.47 -14.14
C ARG A 107 10.11 15.04 -14.35
N ALA A 108 11.00 14.80 -15.31
CA ALA A 108 11.55 13.48 -15.59
C ALA A 108 12.35 12.92 -14.40
N LEU A 109 13.27 13.71 -13.84
CA LEU A 109 14.10 13.32 -12.68
C LEU A 109 13.24 12.99 -11.44
N LEU A 110 12.17 13.77 -11.22
CA LEU A 110 11.23 13.53 -10.13
C LEU A 110 10.45 12.22 -10.29
N ASN A 111 10.01 11.90 -11.51
CA ASN A 111 9.30 10.65 -11.81
C ASN A 111 10.22 9.42 -11.67
N GLU A 112 11.46 9.55 -12.09
CA GLU A 112 12.49 8.52 -11.91
C GLU A 112 12.72 8.24 -10.42
N THR A 113 12.86 9.30 -9.61
CA THR A 113 13.01 9.19 -8.16
C THR A 113 11.82 8.48 -7.50
N ILE A 114 10.58 8.79 -7.92
CA ILE A 114 9.38 8.08 -7.43
C ILE A 114 9.43 6.59 -7.81
N THR A 115 9.88 6.28 -9.03
CA THR A 115 9.92 4.90 -9.53
C THR A 115 10.91 4.06 -8.76
N TYR A 116 12.13 4.58 -8.53
CA TYR A 116 13.11 3.93 -7.68
C TYR A 116 12.60 3.72 -6.25
N ALA A 117 11.96 4.75 -5.68
CA ALA A 117 11.46 4.68 -4.31
C ALA A 117 10.25 3.73 -4.14
N ARG A 118 9.61 3.28 -5.23
CA ARG A 118 8.54 2.26 -5.21
C ARG A 118 9.06 0.82 -5.38
N GLN A 119 10.29 0.65 -5.84
CA GLN A 119 10.90 -0.67 -6.12
C GLN A 119 11.79 -1.18 -4.98
N GLY A 120 12.27 -0.29 -4.10
CA GLY A 120 12.96 -0.62 -2.84
C GLY A 120 12.00 -0.75 -1.66
#